data_AF-A0A927SJR5-F1
#
_entry.id   AF-A0A927SJR5-F1
#
_cell.length_a   1.000
_cell.length_b   1.000
_cell.length_c   1.000
_cell.angle_alpha   90.00
_cell.angle_beta   90.00
_cell.angle_gamma   90.00
#
_symmetry.space_group_name_H-M   'P 1'
#
loop_
_entity.id
_entity.type
_entity.pdbx_description
1 polymer ?
#
loop_
_entity_poly.entity_id
_entity_poly.type
_entity_poly.pdbx_seq_one_letter_code
_entity_poly.pdbx_strand_id
1 'polypeptide(L)'
;MNRILCSTGAIITRKNNRDYHLLGKIVPQIRCDGLEFMMYTSWHGEIEALKRALADYSVPAFHMTKQIGELVSQGSLAEGITLLREDCELAAAIGSELLVLHLWSGQASDQHIERNIAAYPVLREIADAHGLLLTVENVLCNTRDPMTHMRVLAEEYPDIAFTFDTKMAAFHSQLEALYLPENAWLWPHIRHFHVNDYAGGHMDWANMSVKQLGQGHIDFDRFFAFVRGLGYTGDLTCEATAVREDGSIRFGELNASLERIRKEMAR
;
A
#
# COMPACT_ATOMS: atom_id res chain seq x y z
N MET A 1 -19.43 -4.23 5.14
CA MET A 1 -18.85 -3.16 5.97
C MET A 1 -17.36 -3.20 5.74
N ASN A 2 -16.72 -2.07 5.43
CA ASN A 2 -15.29 -2.01 5.11
C ASN A 2 -14.46 -2.49 6.32
N ARG A 3 -13.47 -3.37 6.12
CA ARG A 3 -12.49 -3.67 7.18
C ARG A 3 -11.49 -2.51 7.25
N ILE A 4 -11.18 -2.08 8.46
CA ILE A 4 -10.16 -1.07 8.71
C ILE A 4 -8.89 -1.78 9.16
N LEU A 5 -7.91 -1.84 8.25
CA LEU A 5 -6.66 -2.56 8.43
C LEU A 5 -5.58 -1.65 9.01
N CYS A 6 -4.61 -2.25 9.70
CA CYS A 6 -3.36 -1.58 10.07
C CYS A 6 -2.22 -2.18 9.24
N SER A 7 -1.44 -1.35 8.55
CA SER A 7 -0.23 -1.83 7.88
C SER A 7 0.79 -2.26 8.92
N THR A 8 1.44 -3.41 8.74
CA THR A 8 2.60 -3.75 9.56
C THR A 8 3.75 -2.77 9.32
N GLY A 9 3.82 -2.09 8.17
CA GLY A 9 4.76 -0.98 7.95
C GLY A 9 4.55 0.23 8.87
N ALA A 10 3.36 0.35 9.49
CA ALA A 10 3.09 1.38 10.48
C ALA A 10 3.71 1.08 11.86
N ILE A 11 4.01 -0.19 12.13
CA ILE A 11 4.38 -0.70 13.48
C ILE A 11 5.66 -1.53 13.53
N ILE A 12 6.11 -2.07 12.40
CA ILE A 12 7.35 -2.83 12.21
C ILE A 12 8.17 -2.07 11.18
N THR A 13 9.27 -1.46 11.61
CA THR A 13 10.13 -0.62 10.76
C THR A 13 11.60 -0.85 11.09
N ARG A 14 12.51 -0.18 10.39
CA ARG A 14 13.95 -0.22 10.76
C ARG A 14 14.20 0.21 12.22
N LYS A 15 13.37 1.07 12.79
CA LYS A 15 13.54 1.60 14.16
C LYS A 15 13.33 0.55 15.26
N ASN A 16 12.59 -0.52 14.96
CA ASN A 16 12.49 -1.69 15.83
C ASN A 16 13.05 -2.95 15.16
N ASN A 17 14.10 -2.75 14.34
CA ASN A 17 14.84 -3.81 13.66
C ASN A 17 14.05 -4.65 12.66
N ARG A 18 12.85 -4.22 12.27
CA ARG A 18 11.90 -5.03 11.50
C ARG A 18 11.69 -6.38 12.17
N ASP A 19 11.51 -6.39 13.48
CA ASP A 19 11.29 -7.61 14.24
C ASP A 19 9.80 -7.99 14.22
N TYR A 20 9.41 -8.89 13.31
CA TYR A 20 8.03 -9.36 13.20
C TYR A 20 7.58 -10.17 14.43
N HIS A 21 8.50 -10.62 15.31
CA HIS A 21 8.12 -11.26 16.57
C HIS A 21 7.44 -10.29 17.55
N LEU A 22 7.54 -8.98 17.32
CA LEU A 22 6.86 -7.97 18.11
C LEU A 22 5.34 -7.95 17.88
N LEU A 23 4.83 -8.54 16.79
CA LEU A 23 3.41 -8.54 16.45
C LEU A 23 2.53 -9.06 17.59
N GLY A 24 2.93 -10.15 18.26
CA GLY A 24 2.15 -10.72 19.38
C GLY A 24 1.96 -9.80 20.57
N LYS A 25 2.86 -8.83 20.77
CA LYS A 25 2.75 -7.81 21.82
C LYS A 25 2.04 -6.55 21.33
N ILE A 26 2.21 -6.22 20.05
CA ILE A 26 1.75 -4.95 19.45
C ILE A 26 0.28 -5.06 19.01
N VAL A 27 -0.08 -6.08 18.24
CA VAL A 27 -1.41 -6.21 17.61
C VAL A 27 -2.57 -6.16 18.61
N PRO A 28 -2.51 -6.78 19.81
CA PRO A 28 -3.59 -6.68 20.80
C PRO A 28 -3.88 -5.26 21.31
N GLN A 29 -2.97 -4.30 21.07
CA GLN A 29 -3.12 -2.90 21.49
C GLN A 29 -3.67 -2.00 20.37
N ILE A 30 -3.91 -2.55 19.18
CA ILE A 30 -4.34 -1.83 17.97
C ILE A 30 -5.82 -2.08 17.70
N ARG A 31 -6.56 -1.02 17.38
CA ARG A 31 -8.01 -1.04 17.12
C ARG A 31 -8.30 -1.21 15.62
N CYS A 32 -7.80 -2.28 15.01
CA CYS A 32 -8.03 -2.64 13.60
C CYS A 32 -8.82 -3.96 13.48
N ASP A 33 -9.41 -4.20 12.30
CA ASP A 33 -10.13 -5.44 11.99
C ASP A 33 -9.22 -6.53 11.42
N GLY A 34 -8.03 -6.14 10.93
CA GLY A 34 -7.02 -7.02 10.36
C GLY A 34 -5.74 -6.25 10.05
N LEU A 35 -4.77 -6.95 9.49
CA LEU A 35 -3.49 -6.39 9.09
C LEU A 35 -3.38 -6.31 7.58
N GLU A 36 -2.65 -5.31 7.11
CA GLU A 36 -1.95 -5.41 5.83
C GLU A 36 -0.51 -5.77 6.12
N PHE A 37 -0.05 -6.93 5.66
CA PHE A 37 1.31 -7.37 5.93
C PHE A 37 2.29 -6.82 4.89
N MET A 38 3.21 -5.95 5.32
CA MET A 38 4.31 -5.45 4.50
C MET A 38 5.50 -6.38 4.52
N MET A 39 5.81 -6.96 3.36
CA MET A 39 6.97 -7.83 3.15
C MET A 39 8.24 -7.01 2.93
N TYR A 40 9.35 -7.50 3.51
CA TYR A 40 10.68 -6.93 3.29
C TYR A 40 11.60 -7.97 2.66
N THR A 41 12.45 -7.52 1.71
CA THR A 41 13.49 -8.36 1.11
C THR A 41 14.31 -9.15 2.13
N SER A 42 14.60 -8.55 3.29
CA SER A 42 15.39 -9.18 4.36
C SER A 42 14.77 -10.45 4.93
N TRP A 43 13.49 -10.75 4.63
CA TRP A 43 12.78 -11.92 5.14
C TRP A 43 12.55 -13.04 4.10
N HIS A 44 13.04 -12.93 2.86
CA HIS A 44 12.85 -13.99 1.84
C HIS A 44 13.49 -15.34 2.21
N GLY A 45 14.35 -15.40 3.23
CA GLY A 45 14.86 -16.65 3.81
C GLY A 45 14.03 -17.21 4.98
N GLU A 46 12.94 -16.54 5.38
CA GLU A 46 12.20 -16.81 6.62
C GLU A 46 10.72 -17.13 6.38
N ILE A 47 10.34 -17.50 5.15
CA ILE A 47 8.94 -17.72 4.74
C ILE A 47 8.17 -18.64 5.69
N GLU A 48 8.76 -19.77 6.09
CA GLU A 48 8.10 -20.70 7.02
C GLU A 48 7.94 -20.15 8.44
N ALA A 49 8.88 -19.30 8.89
CA ALA A 49 8.76 -18.63 10.17
C ALA A 49 7.68 -17.53 10.13
N LEU A 50 7.60 -16.78 9.02
CA LEU A 50 6.54 -15.80 8.78
C LEU A 50 5.15 -16.44 8.74
N LYS A 51 4.97 -17.56 8.02
CA LYS A 51 3.71 -18.32 8.01
C LYS A 51 3.23 -18.64 9.43
N ARG A 52 4.13 -19.15 10.28
CA ARG A 52 3.80 -19.45 11.69
C ARG A 52 3.51 -18.20 12.50
N ALA A 53 4.29 -17.14 12.32
CA ALA A 53 4.12 -15.90 13.06
C ALA A 53 2.81 -15.18 12.70
N LEU A 54 2.28 -15.40 11.49
CA LEU A 54 1.10 -14.73 10.97
C LEU A 54 -0.19 -15.56 11.05
N ALA A 55 -0.10 -16.85 11.39
CA ALA A 55 -1.22 -17.79 11.36
C ALA A 55 -2.43 -17.38 12.21
N ASP A 56 -2.20 -16.64 13.31
CA ASP A 56 -3.25 -16.23 14.24
C ASP A 56 -3.87 -14.85 13.91
N TYR A 57 -3.43 -14.18 12.84
CA TYR A 57 -3.94 -12.87 12.45
C TYR A 57 -4.78 -12.93 11.18
N SER A 58 -5.81 -12.08 11.11
CA SER A 58 -6.47 -11.78 9.83
C SER A 58 -5.55 -10.86 9.02
N VAL A 59 -5.12 -11.31 7.85
CA VAL A 59 -4.25 -10.54 6.95
C VAL A 59 -4.90 -10.43 5.56
N PRO A 60 -5.95 -9.61 5.37
CA PRO A 60 -6.66 -9.56 4.08
C PRO A 60 -5.84 -8.98 2.93
N ALA A 61 -4.86 -8.12 3.25
CA ALA A 61 -4.01 -7.46 2.27
C ALA A 61 -2.53 -7.78 2.54
N PHE A 62 -1.76 -7.96 1.47
CA PHE A 62 -0.33 -8.23 1.52
C PHE A 62 0.40 -7.22 0.65
N HIS A 63 1.24 -6.40 1.27
CA HIS A 63 2.07 -5.41 0.60
C HIS A 63 3.40 -6.06 0.22
N MET A 64 3.57 -6.30 -1.09
CA MET A 64 4.68 -7.07 -1.64
C MET A 64 6.01 -6.33 -1.46
N THR A 65 7.11 -7.09 -1.54
CA THR A 65 8.43 -6.48 -1.48
C THR A 65 8.61 -5.47 -2.62
N LYS A 66 8.98 -4.24 -2.25
CA LYS A 66 9.15 -3.11 -3.19
C LYS A 66 10.21 -3.38 -4.27
N GLN A 67 11.09 -4.34 -4.01
CA GLN A 67 12.16 -4.72 -4.92
C GLN A 67 11.67 -5.36 -6.23
N ILE A 68 10.47 -5.94 -6.26
CA ILE A 68 9.91 -6.54 -7.48
C ILE A 68 9.88 -5.50 -8.62
N GLY A 69 9.25 -4.35 -8.38
CA GLY A 69 9.19 -3.27 -9.37
C GLY A 69 10.56 -2.71 -9.74
N GLU A 70 11.46 -2.57 -8.77
CA GLU A 70 12.82 -2.05 -9.01
C GLU A 70 13.64 -2.96 -9.93
N LEU A 71 13.59 -4.28 -9.70
CA LEU A 71 14.27 -5.26 -10.56
C LEU A 71 13.72 -5.23 -11.98
N VAL A 72 12.40 -5.13 -12.14
CA VAL A 72 11.76 -5.00 -13.45
C VAL A 72 12.22 -3.74 -14.17
N SER A 73 12.25 -2.59 -13.48
CA SER A 73 12.78 -1.33 -14.05
C SER A 73 14.22 -1.49 -14.53
N GLN A 74 15.03 -2.25 -13.80
CA GLN A 74 16.44 -2.53 -14.10
C GLN A 74 16.65 -3.57 -15.20
N GLY A 75 15.59 -4.21 -15.70
CA GLY A 75 15.66 -5.24 -16.74
C GLY A 75 15.84 -6.67 -16.20
N SER A 76 15.77 -6.86 -14.88
CA SER A 76 15.87 -8.17 -14.20
C SER A 76 14.49 -8.77 -13.93
N LEU A 77 13.65 -8.92 -14.97
CA LEU A 77 12.29 -9.48 -14.82
C LEU A 77 12.29 -10.87 -14.18
N ALA A 78 13.24 -11.74 -14.55
CA ALA A 78 13.32 -13.10 -14.00
C ALA A 78 13.53 -13.10 -12.47
N GLU A 79 14.37 -12.21 -11.96
CA GLU A 79 14.60 -12.06 -10.52
C GLU A 79 13.37 -11.48 -9.81
N GLY A 80 12.73 -10.48 -10.42
CA GLY A 80 11.47 -9.93 -9.92
C GLY A 80 10.36 -10.98 -9.84
N ILE A 81 10.26 -11.87 -10.83
CA ILE A 81 9.32 -13.01 -10.84
C ILE A 81 9.60 -13.98 -9.69
N THR A 82 10.87 -14.27 -9.39
CA THR A 82 11.22 -15.15 -8.26
C THR A 82 10.70 -14.59 -6.95
N LEU A 83 10.96 -13.30 -6.67
CA LEU A 83 10.46 -12.65 -5.44
C LEU A 83 8.93 -12.60 -5.39
N LEU A 84 8.30 -12.28 -6.54
CA LEU A 84 6.84 -12.23 -6.64
C LEU A 84 6.20 -13.60 -6.33
N ARG A 85 6.79 -14.71 -6.80
CA ARG A 85 6.30 -16.05 -6.49
C ARG A 85 6.37 -16.37 -5.00
N GLU A 86 7.49 -16.06 -4.35
CA GLU A 86 7.67 -16.27 -2.91
C GLU A 86 6.66 -15.43 -2.09
N ASP A 87 6.44 -14.18 -2.48
CA ASP A 87 5.45 -13.30 -1.86
C ASP A 87 4.02 -13.84 -2.06
N CYS A 88 3.66 -14.29 -3.27
CA CYS A 88 2.35 -14.91 -3.56
C CYS A 88 2.14 -16.20 -2.75
N GLU A 89 3.16 -17.05 -2.63
CA GLU A 89 3.10 -18.28 -1.82
C GLU A 89 2.86 -17.98 -0.35
N LEU A 90 3.55 -16.98 0.21
CA LEU A 90 3.34 -16.55 1.59
C LEU A 90 1.95 -15.94 1.76
N ALA A 91 1.55 -15.00 0.90
CA ALA A 91 0.26 -14.32 0.94
C ALA A 91 -0.91 -15.32 0.89
N ALA A 92 -0.88 -16.26 -0.06
CA ALA A 92 -1.89 -17.31 -0.16
C ALA A 92 -1.91 -18.20 1.10
N ALA A 93 -0.75 -18.56 1.65
CA ALA A 93 -0.65 -19.41 2.83
C ALA A 93 -1.19 -18.76 4.11
N ILE A 94 -1.14 -17.42 4.22
CA ILE A 94 -1.69 -16.68 5.37
C ILE A 94 -3.11 -16.17 5.12
N GLY A 95 -3.73 -16.53 3.99
CA GLY A 95 -5.12 -16.21 3.68
C GLY A 95 -5.35 -14.78 3.20
N SER A 96 -4.35 -14.13 2.63
CA SER A 96 -4.53 -12.84 1.96
C SER A 96 -5.44 -12.96 0.75
N GLU A 97 -6.17 -11.89 0.45
CA GLU A 97 -7.09 -11.80 -0.68
C GLU A 97 -6.53 -10.86 -1.77
N LEU A 98 -5.73 -9.87 -1.35
CA LEU A 98 -5.25 -8.78 -2.18
C LEU A 98 -3.74 -8.57 -2.02
N LEU A 99 -3.06 -8.32 -3.13
CA LEU A 99 -1.65 -7.92 -3.18
C LEU A 99 -1.52 -6.44 -3.53
N VAL A 100 -0.65 -5.73 -2.83
CA VAL A 100 -0.25 -4.35 -3.17
C VAL A 100 1.15 -4.40 -3.76
N LEU A 101 1.27 -4.01 -5.03
CA LEU A 101 2.52 -3.98 -5.78
C LEU A 101 2.96 -2.55 -6.03
N HIS A 102 4.19 -2.25 -5.60
CA HIS A 102 4.96 -1.15 -6.16
C HIS A 102 5.47 -1.58 -7.54
N LEU A 103 4.72 -1.28 -8.60
CA LEU A 103 5.11 -1.67 -9.96
C LEU A 103 6.37 -0.92 -10.42
N TRP A 104 6.61 0.28 -9.86
CA TRP A 104 7.84 1.05 -9.94
C TRP A 104 8.23 1.53 -8.53
N SER A 105 9.51 1.76 -8.23
CA SER A 105 9.95 2.43 -6.99
C SER A 105 11.46 2.71 -7.00
N GLY A 106 12.01 3.01 -5.83
CA GLY A 106 13.45 3.12 -5.61
C GLY A 106 14.08 4.31 -6.30
N GLN A 107 15.39 4.24 -6.53
CA GLN A 107 16.14 5.30 -7.20
C GLN A 107 15.77 5.41 -8.69
N ALA A 108 15.47 4.28 -9.33
CA ALA A 108 15.00 4.26 -10.72
C ALA A 108 13.66 4.99 -10.85
N SER A 109 12.79 4.88 -9.82
CA SER A 109 11.46 5.47 -9.81
C SER A 109 10.75 5.11 -11.12
N ASP A 110 10.31 6.10 -11.91
CA ASP A 110 9.59 5.93 -13.16
C ASP A 110 10.46 6.13 -14.42
N GLN A 111 11.79 6.15 -14.32
CA GLN A 111 12.69 6.36 -15.47
C GLN A 111 12.60 5.25 -16.54
N HIS A 112 12.13 4.06 -16.15
CA HIS A 112 12.02 2.89 -17.02
C HIS A 112 10.61 2.30 -17.01
N ILE A 113 9.61 3.15 -16.78
CA ILE A 113 8.21 2.74 -16.56
C ILE A 113 7.66 1.84 -17.67
N GLU A 114 8.11 1.99 -18.92
CA GLU A 114 7.62 1.16 -20.03
C GLU A 114 7.98 -0.32 -19.87
N ARG A 115 9.11 -0.62 -19.23
CA ARG A 115 9.47 -2.01 -18.87
C ARG A 115 8.52 -2.55 -17.81
N ASN A 116 8.18 -1.71 -16.84
CA ASN A 116 7.29 -2.05 -15.74
C ASN A 116 5.86 -2.30 -16.23
N ILE A 117 5.34 -1.42 -17.09
CA ILE A 117 4.03 -1.55 -17.74
C ILE A 117 4.00 -2.84 -18.56
N ALA A 118 4.98 -3.07 -19.44
CA ALA A 118 5.03 -4.27 -20.27
C ALA A 118 5.16 -5.59 -19.47
N ALA A 119 5.70 -5.54 -18.25
CA ALA A 119 5.80 -6.70 -17.37
C ALA A 119 4.51 -7.02 -16.61
N TYR A 120 3.61 -6.05 -16.45
CA TYR A 120 2.41 -6.18 -15.63
C TYR A 120 1.56 -7.43 -15.93
N PRO A 121 1.28 -7.79 -17.21
CA PRO A 121 0.48 -8.98 -17.52
C PRO A 121 1.07 -10.27 -16.95
N VAL A 122 2.40 -10.42 -16.98
CA VAL A 122 3.10 -11.60 -16.46
C VAL A 122 3.03 -11.64 -14.93
N LEU A 123 3.20 -10.49 -14.27
CA LEU A 123 3.10 -10.41 -12.80
C LEU A 123 1.66 -10.71 -12.34
N ARG A 124 0.67 -10.19 -13.07
CA ARG A 124 -0.75 -10.45 -12.82
C ARG A 124 -1.09 -11.93 -12.98
N GLU A 125 -0.65 -12.58 -14.05
CA GLU A 125 -0.92 -14.00 -14.29
C GLU A 125 -0.42 -14.88 -13.13
N ILE A 126 0.73 -14.54 -12.54
CA ILE A 126 1.26 -15.25 -11.38
C ILE A 126 0.37 -15.02 -10.15
N ALA A 127 -0.05 -13.78 -9.87
CA ALA A 127 -0.97 -13.52 -8.76
C ALA A 127 -2.31 -14.25 -8.93
N ASP A 128 -2.88 -14.21 -10.14
CA ASP A 128 -4.14 -14.88 -10.48
C ASP A 128 -4.03 -16.41 -10.28
N ALA A 129 -2.89 -17.01 -10.61
CA ALA A 129 -2.64 -18.44 -10.38
C ALA A 129 -2.65 -18.85 -8.89
N HIS A 130 -2.42 -17.89 -7.99
CA HIS A 130 -2.55 -18.07 -6.54
C HIS A 130 -3.91 -17.63 -5.99
N GLY A 131 -4.83 -17.18 -6.85
CA GLY A 131 -6.16 -16.69 -6.46
C GLY A 131 -6.11 -15.33 -5.75
N LEU A 132 -5.05 -14.53 -5.99
CA LEU A 132 -4.81 -13.26 -5.33
C LEU A 132 -5.08 -12.09 -6.28
N LEU A 133 -5.80 -11.06 -5.80
CA LEU A 133 -6.04 -9.85 -6.59
C LEU A 133 -4.80 -8.95 -6.56
N LEU A 134 -4.08 -8.86 -7.68
CA LEU A 134 -2.95 -7.93 -7.82
C LEU A 134 -3.41 -6.49 -8.04
N THR A 135 -3.01 -5.59 -7.15
CA THR A 135 -3.21 -4.15 -7.31
C THR A 135 -1.89 -3.41 -7.48
N VAL A 136 -1.90 -2.35 -8.29
CA VAL A 136 -0.75 -1.44 -8.43
C VAL A 136 -0.97 -0.19 -7.57
N GLU A 137 0.04 0.20 -6.79
CA GLU A 137 0.00 1.40 -5.95
C GLU A 137 0.53 2.65 -6.67
N ASN A 138 -0.10 3.81 -6.46
CA ASN A 138 0.30 5.11 -7.01
C ASN A 138 1.54 5.71 -6.32
N VAL A 139 2.67 5.04 -6.41
CA VAL A 139 3.90 5.39 -5.67
C VAL A 139 4.73 6.46 -6.36
N LEU A 140 5.63 7.08 -5.59
CA LEU A 140 6.33 8.30 -5.99
C LEU A 140 7.11 8.20 -7.31
N CYS A 141 7.02 9.27 -8.10
CA CYS A 141 7.71 9.45 -9.37
C CYS A 141 8.80 10.53 -9.26
N ASN A 142 9.88 10.39 -10.03
CA ASN A 142 10.95 11.40 -10.11
C ASN A 142 10.97 12.11 -11.46
N THR A 143 10.31 11.56 -12.48
CA THR A 143 10.32 12.05 -13.86
C THR A 143 8.97 12.63 -14.28
N ARG A 144 7.88 11.90 -13.99
CA ARG A 144 6.49 12.28 -14.25
C ARG A 144 5.70 12.28 -12.94
N ASP A 145 4.54 11.63 -12.94
CA ASP A 145 3.61 11.56 -11.83
C ASP A 145 2.82 10.24 -11.85
N PRO A 146 2.33 9.78 -10.69
CA PRO A 146 1.62 8.51 -10.57
C PRO A 146 0.35 8.41 -11.42
N MET A 147 -0.50 9.44 -11.44
CA MET A 147 -1.78 9.35 -12.17
C MET A 147 -1.59 9.21 -13.69
N THR A 148 -0.53 9.80 -14.26
CA THR A 148 -0.18 9.59 -15.67
C THR A 148 0.07 8.12 -15.96
N HIS A 149 0.90 7.45 -15.13
CA HIS A 149 1.22 6.04 -15.32
C HIS A 149 0.03 5.12 -15.05
N MET A 150 -0.78 5.44 -14.04
CA MET A 150 -2.03 4.71 -13.78
C MET A 150 -3.02 4.81 -14.96
N ARG A 151 -3.08 5.97 -15.63
CA ARG A 151 -3.93 6.13 -16.81
C ARG A 151 -3.46 5.25 -17.95
N VAL A 152 -2.16 5.26 -18.26
CA VAL A 152 -1.58 4.40 -19.29
C VAL A 152 -1.88 2.93 -18.98
N LEU A 153 -1.68 2.51 -17.73
CA LEU A 153 -1.99 1.15 -17.30
C LEU A 153 -3.48 0.80 -17.46
N ALA A 154 -4.40 1.71 -17.12
CA ALA A 154 -5.83 1.47 -17.26
C ALA A 154 -6.30 1.43 -18.74
N GLU A 155 -5.66 2.24 -19.60
CA GLU A 155 -5.91 2.23 -21.03
C GLU A 155 -5.37 0.96 -21.70
N GLU A 156 -4.19 0.48 -21.29
CA GLU A 156 -3.58 -0.73 -21.82
C GLU A 156 -4.19 -2.02 -21.24
N TYR A 157 -4.57 -1.99 -19.96
CA TYR A 157 -5.11 -3.12 -19.20
C TYR A 157 -6.44 -2.74 -18.52
N PRO A 158 -7.58 -2.84 -19.24
CA PRO A 158 -8.88 -2.38 -18.72
C PRO A 158 -9.38 -3.09 -17.44
N ASP A 159 -8.84 -4.26 -17.11
CA ASP A 159 -9.19 -5.00 -15.88
C ASP A 159 -8.23 -4.71 -14.71
N ILE A 160 -7.30 -3.77 -14.86
CA ILE A 160 -6.33 -3.45 -13.80
C ILE A 160 -7.05 -3.01 -12.51
N ALA A 161 -6.46 -3.41 -11.39
CA ALA A 161 -6.84 -2.96 -10.07
C ALA A 161 -5.76 -2.07 -9.45
N PHE A 162 -6.19 -1.06 -8.69
CA PHE A 162 -5.29 -0.12 -8.03
C PHE A 162 -5.48 -0.09 -6.52
N THR A 163 -4.37 0.11 -5.82
CA THR A 163 -4.33 0.63 -4.46
C THR A 163 -4.04 2.12 -4.54
N PHE A 164 -4.86 2.94 -3.89
CA PHE A 164 -4.68 4.38 -3.89
C PHE A 164 -4.19 4.86 -2.51
N ASP A 165 -2.98 5.40 -2.46
CA ASP A 165 -2.32 6.00 -1.31
C ASP A 165 -2.47 7.53 -1.31
N THR A 166 -3.03 8.04 -0.22
CA THR A 166 -3.35 9.46 -0.05
C THR A 166 -2.11 10.34 0.11
N LYS A 167 -1.06 9.90 0.80
CA LYS A 167 0.21 10.65 0.92
C LYS A 167 0.91 10.71 -0.42
N MET A 168 1.01 9.61 -1.16
CA MET A 168 1.68 9.62 -2.47
C MET A 168 0.97 10.55 -3.44
N ALA A 169 -0.37 10.53 -3.46
CA ALA A 169 -1.17 11.47 -4.23
C ALA A 169 -0.95 12.93 -3.77
N ALA A 170 -0.95 13.20 -2.46
CA ALA A 170 -0.71 14.54 -1.92
C ALA A 170 0.70 15.06 -2.23
N PHE A 171 1.72 14.20 -2.14
CA PHE A 171 3.10 14.52 -2.49
C PHE A 171 3.24 14.99 -3.94
N HIS A 172 2.50 14.37 -4.87
CA HIS A 172 2.45 14.79 -6.27
C HIS A 172 1.42 15.89 -6.56
N SER A 173 0.74 16.42 -5.55
CA SER A 173 -0.38 17.37 -5.70
C SER A 173 -1.52 16.84 -6.59
N GLN A 174 -1.74 15.53 -6.54
CA GLN A 174 -2.73 14.80 -7.33
C GLN A 174 -3.96 14.37 -6.52
N LEU A 175 -3.98 14.60 -5.21
CA LEU A 175 -5.13 14.22 -4.41
C LEU A 175 -6.41 14.95 -4.85
N GLU A 176 -6.32 16.25 -5.14
CA GLU A 176 -7.46 17.03 -5.65
C GLU A 176 -7.92 16.59 -7.03
N ALA A 177 -7.01 16.06 -7.84
CA ALA A 177 -7.33 15.56 -9.18
C ALA A 177 -8.27 14.36 -9.12
N LEU A 178 -8.28 13.59 -8.02
CA LEU A 178 -9.22 12.48 -7.80
C LEU A 178 -10.69 12.92 -7.92
N TYR A 179 -11.01 14.17 -7.58
CA TYR A 179 -12.38 14.68 -7.57
C TYR A 179 -12.85 15.21 -8.92
N LEU A 180 -11.96 15.33 -9.90
CA LEU A 180 -12.26 15.96 -11.17
C LEU A 180 -12.97 14.97 -12.12
N PRO A 181 -14.03 15.39 -12.85
CA PRO A 181 -14.78 14.50 -13.76
C PRO A 181 -13.92 13.80 -14.81
N GLU A 182 -12.89 14.47 -15.33
CA GLU A 182 -11.93 13.89 -16.29
C GLU A 182 -11.12 12.72 -15.73
N ASN A 183 -11.09 12.56 -14.40
CA ASN A 183 -10.41 11.47 -13.70
C ASN A 183 -11.37 10.39 -13.19
N ALA A 184 -12.66 10.47 -13.54
CA ALA A 184 -13.66 9.47 -13.15
C ALA A 184 -13.34 8.06 -13.64
N TRP A 185 -12.51 7.92 -14.68
CA TRP A 185 -12.00 6.62 -15.16
C TRP A 185 -11.27 5.84 -14.07
N LEU A 186 -10.64 6.49 -13.10
CA LEU A 186 -9.81 5.84 -12.09
C LEU A 186 -10.66 5.04 -11.09
N TRP A 187 -11.85 5.56 -10.76
CA TRP A 187 -12.68 5.01 -9.69
C TRP A 187 -13.04 3.52 -9.87
N PRO A 188 -13.54 3.08 -11.05
CA PRO A 188 -13.84 1.67 -11.29
C PRO A 188 -12.66 0.70 -11.12
N HIS A 189 -11.42 1.19 -11.04
CA HIS A 189 -10.22 0.36 -10.87
C HIS A 189 -9.71 0.33 -9.41
N ILE A 190 -10.11 1.27 -8.55
CA ILE A 190 -9.64 1.27 -7.16
C ILE A 190 -10.26 0.10 -6.40
N ARG A 191 -9.42 -0.72 -5.77
CA ARG A 191 -9.84 -1.88 -4.96
C ARG A 191 -9.44 -1.73 -3.50
N HIS A 192 -8.46 -0.88 -3.20
CA HIS A 192 -7.92 -0.69 -1.86
C HIS A 192 -7.43 0.75 -1.66
N PHE A 193 -7.48 1.24 -0.43
CA PHE A 193 -6.92 2.55 -0.06
C PHE A 193 -5.87 2.41 1.03
N HIS A 194 -4.71 3.04 0.83
CA HIS A 194 -3.84 3.40 1.94
C HIS A 194 -4.17 4.82 2.39
N VAL A 195 -4.44 4.96 3.68
CA VAL A 195 -4.82 6.22 4.30
C VAL A 195 -3.74 6.64 5.28
N ASN A 196 -3.11 7.75 4.95
CA ASN A 196 -2.03 8.39 5.70
C ASN A 196 -1.97 9.87 5.29
N ASP A 197 -1.39 10.70 6.16
CA ASP A 197 -1.38 12.15 5.95
C ASP A 197 0.00 12.63 5.47
N TYR A 198 0.02 13.83 4.88
CA TYR A 198 1.19 14.48 4.33
C TYR A 198 1.21 15.97 4.66
N ALA A 199 2.38 16.49 5.01
CA ALA A 199 2.54 17.88 5.45
C ALA A 199 3.54 18.69 4.60
N GLY A 200 4.28 18.05 3.69
CA GLY A 200 5.28 18.73 2.86
C GLY A 200 4.68 19.42 1.63
N GLY A 201 5.51 20.00 0.77
CA GLY A 201 5.09 20.60 -0.50
C GLY A 201 5.02 19.60 -1.67
N HIS A 202 4.72 20.10 -2.87
CA HIS A 202 4.81 19.32 -4.11
C HIS A 202 6.24 18.79 -4.29
N MET A 203 6.38 17.46 -4.39
CA MET A 203 7.66 16.77 -4.54
C MET A 203 8.73 17.18 -3.51
N ASP A 204 8.31 17.52 -2.28
CA ASP A 204 9.21 17.93 -1.20
C ASP A 204 9.84 16.72 -0.51
N TRP A 205 10.93 16.24 -1.13
CA TRP A 205 11.72 15.10 -0.64
C TRP A 205 12.29 15.33 0.77
N ALA A 206 12.56 16.58 1.16
CA ALA A 206 13.09 16.90 2.49
C ALA A 206 12.04 16.69 3.58
N ASN A 207 10.75 16.84 3.25
CA ASN A 207 9.63 16.72 4.18
C ASN A 207 8.68 15.56 3.84
N MET A 208 9.19 14.47 3.27
CA MET A 208 8.44 13.29 2.82
C MET A 208 7.87 12.40 3.95
N SER A 209 7.95 12.81 5.21
CA SER A 209 7.54 11.98 6.35
C SER A 209 6.05 11.66 6.31
N VAL A 210 5.70 10.38 6.50
CA VAL A 210 4.31 9.95 6.68
C VAL A 210 3.76 10.50 8.00
N LYS A 211 2.56 11.05 7.97
CA LYS A 211 1.88 11.62 9.13
C LYS A 211 0.62 10.83 9.49
N GLN A 212 0.22 10.91 10.76
CA GLN A 212 -1.08 10.41 11.22
C GLN A 212 -2.20 11.31 10.70
N LEU A 213 -3.42 10.80 10.60
CA LEU A 213 -4.55 11.55 10.03
C LEU A 213 -4.83 12.83 10.82
N GLY A 214 -4.79 13.98 10.15
CA GLY A 214 -4.98 15.31 10.75
C GLY A 214 -3.70 15.97 11.26
N GLN A 215 -2.52 15.35 11.04
CA GLN A 215 -1.22 15.96 11.34
C GLN A 215 -0.53 16.54 10.09
N GLY A 216 -1.16 16.45 8.93
CA GLY A 216 -0.74 17.09 7.68
C GLY A 216 -1.82 18.03 7.16
N HIS A 217 -1.90 18.14 5.83
CA HIS A 217 -2.79 19.08 5.14
C HIS A 217 -3.91 18.40 4.35
N ILE A 218 -4.02 17.07 4.38
CA ILE A 218 -5.05 16.36 3.62
C ILE A 218 -6.44 16.62 4.23
N ASP A 219 -7.38 17.07 3.40
CA ASP A 219 -8.79 17.19 3.77
C ASP A 219 -9.46 15.83 3.74
N PHE A 220 -9.33 15.10 4.85
CA PHE A 220 -9.95 13.78 4.98
C PHE A 220 -11.48 13.82 5.00
N ASP A 221 -12.10 14.91 5.44
CA ASP A 221 -13.56 15.00 5.49
C ASP A 221 -14.11 15.00 4.06
N ARG A 222 -13.46 15.75 3.15
CA ARG A 222 -13.75 15.70 1.72
C ARG A 222 -13.39 14.36 1.08
N PHE A 223 -12.20 13.82 1.37
CA PHE A 223 -11.78 12.52 0.84
C PHE A 223 -12.77 11.40 1.18
N PHE A 224 -13.14 11.25 2.45
CA PHE A 224 -14.08 10.21 2.84
C PHE A 224 -15.50 10.47 2.34
N ALA A 225 -15.95 11.73 2.27
CA ALA A 225 -17.24 12.05 1.64
C ALA A 225 -17.27 11.62 0.17
N PHE A 226 -16.17 11.82 -0.55
CA PHE A 226 -16.03 11.36 -1.93
C PHE A 226 -16.03 9.83 -2.03
N VAL A 227 -15.20 9.14 -1.24
CA VAL A 227 -15.11 7.66 -1.22
C VAL A 227 -16.47 7.02 -0.89
N ARG A 228 -17.21 7.58 0.08
CA ARG A 228 -18.59 7.15 0.39
C ARG A 228 -19.57 7.45 -0.75
N GLY A 229 -19.50 8.64 -1.33
CA GLY A 229 -20.36 9.05 -2.44
C GLY A 229 -20.21 8.16 -3.68
N LEU A 230 -19.04 7.56 -3.85
CA LEU A 230 -18.75 6.57 -4.88
C LEU A 230 -19.27 5.16 -4.55
N GLY A 231 -19.69 4.90 -3.31
CA GLY A 231 -20.18 3.60 -2.86
C GLY A 231 -19.06 2.58 -2.60
N TYR A 232 -17.87 3.02 -2.18
CA TYR A 232 -16.75 2.13 -1.90
C TYR A 232 -17.02 1.14 -0.77
N THR A 233 -16.87 -0.15 -1.05
CA THR A 233 -17.09 -1.24 -0.08
C THR A 233 -15.84 -2.05 0.26
N GLY A 234 -14.70 -1.75 -0.37
CA GLY A 234 -13.43 -2.45 -0.11
C GLY A 234 -12.76 -2.01 1.19
N ASP A 235 -11.61 -2.57 1.50
CA ASP A 235 -10.91 -2.29 2.76
C ASP A 235 -10.07 -1.01 2.70
N LEU A 236 -9.73 -0.49 3.88
CA LEU A 236 -8.84 0.66 4.00
C LEU A 236 -7.72 0.33 4.98
N THR A 237 -6.47 0.56 4.58
CA THR A 237 -5.31 0.39 5.45
C THR A 237 -4.84 1.74 5.99
N CYS A 238 -4.67 1.85 7.30
CA CYS A 238 -3.88 2.93 7.89
C CYS A 238 -2.39 2.61 7.74
N GLU A 239 -1.68 3.37 6.91
CA GLU A 239 -0.22 3.21 6.68
C GLU A 239 0.60 4.36 7.31
N ALA A 240 0.04 5.01 8.33
CA ALA A 240 0.73 6.06 9.06
C ALA A 240 1.64 5.48 10.16
N THR A 241 2.97 5.62 10.01
CA THR A 241 3.92 5.07 10.98
C THR A 241 3.75 5.66 12.38
N ALA A 242 3.71 4.78 13.37
CA ALA A 242 3.59 5.09 14.79
C ALA A 242 4.87 4.77 15.58
N VAL A 243 5.90 4.28 14.91
CA VAL A 243 7.17 3.89 15.55
C VAL A 243 7.97 5.14 15.93
N ARG A 244 8.42 5.22 17.19
CA ARG A 244 9.34 6.25 17.70
C ARG A 244 10.78 5.92 17.33
N GLU A 245 11.69 6.87 17.53
CA GLU A 245 13.13 6.65 17.29
C GLU A 245 13.72 5.51 18.13
N ASP A 246 13.17 5.27 19.33
CA ASP A 246 13.57 4.15 20.21
C ASP A 246 12.92 2.80 19.85
N GLY A 247 12.15 2.74 18.76
CA GLY A 247 11.44 1.53 18.32
C GLY A 247 10.10 1.27 19.02
N SER A 248 9.71 2.07 20.03
CA SER A 248 8.41 1.93 20.71
C SER A 248 7.25 2.49 19.86
N ILE A 249 6.02 2.05 20.14
CA ILE A 249 4.83 2.40 19.34
C ILE A 249 4.00 3.50 20.01
N ARG A 250 3.58 4.50 19.22
CA ARG A 250 2.59 5.54 19.59
C ARG A 250 1.17 5.00 19.41
N PHE A 251 0.75 4.06 20.26
CA PHE A 251 -0.56 3.40 20.14
C PHE A 251 -1.74 4.39 20.13
N GLY A 252 -1.69 5.44 20.95
CA GLY A 252 -2.76 6.44 21.01
C GLY A 252 -2.97 7.15 19.67
N GLU A 253 -1.89 7.54 18.99
CA GLU A 253 -1.96 8.22 17.69
C GLU A 253 -2.45 7.27 16.59
N LEU A 254 -1.91 6.05 16.55
CA LEU A 254 -2.31 5.03 15.57
C LEU A 254 -3.79 4.68 15.70
N ASN A 255 -4.26 4.43 16.93
CA ASN A 255 -5.66 4.11 17.20
C ASN A 255 -6.58 5.29 16.90
N ALA A 256 -6.15 6.53 17.13
CA ALA A 256 -6.93 7.71 16.73
C ALA A 256 -7.12 7.78 15.21
N SER A 257 -6.09 7.48 14.42
CA SER A 257 -6.19 7.38 12.96
C SER A 257 -7.15 6.27 12.53
N LEU A 258 -6.98 5.04 13.06
CA LEU A 258 -7.85 3.89 12.74
C LEU A 258 -9.32 4.17 13.08
N GLU A 259 -9.58 4.76 14.26
CA GLU A 259 -10.94 5.14 14.66
C GLU A 259 -11.52 6.23 13.79
N ARG A 260 -10.72 7.19 13.34
CA ARG A 260 -11.17 8.22 12.41
C ARG A 260 -11.63 7.58 11.10
N ILE A 261 -10.82 6.71 10.50
CA ILE A 261 -11.19 5.98 9.26
C ILE A 261 -12.50 5.22 9.48
N ARG A 262 -12.61 4.48 10.60
CA ARG A 262 -13.81 3.71 10.94
C ARG A 262 -15.06 4.59 11.06
N LYS A 263 -14.95 5.72 11.78
CA LYS A 263 -16.06 6.66 11.96
C LYS A 263 -16.49 7.27 10.63
N GLU A 264 -15.53 7.65 9.78
CA GLU A 264 -15.82 8.23 8.48
C GLU A 264 -16.54 7.23 7.57
N MET A 265 -16.11 5.97 7.51
CA MET A 265 -16.76 4.98 6.65
C MET A 265 -18.11 4.47 7.18
N ALA A 266 -18.44 4.74 8.45
CA ALA A 266 -19.72 4.37 9.06
C ALA A 266 -20.82 5.45 8.95
N ARG A 267 -20.51 6.63 8.40
CA ARG A 267 -21.46 7.72 8.15
C ARG A 267 -22.34 7.43 6.95
#